data_AF-A0A969W1N7-F1
#
_entry.id   AF-A0A969W1N7-F1
#
_cell.length_a   1.000
_cell.length_b   1.000
_cell.length_c   1.000
_cell.angle_alpha   90.00
_cell.angle_beta   90.00
_cell.angle_gamma   90.00
#
_symmetry.space_group_name_H-M   'P 1'
#
loop_
_entity.id
_entity.type
_entity.pdbx_description
1 polymer ?
#
loop_
_entity_poly.entity_id
_entity_poly.type
_entity_poly.pdbx_seq_one_letter_code
_entity_poly.pdbx_strand_id
1 'polypeptide(L)'
;DDYIDKLDEYERLGIREYWIVDYLAHGSRNYLGNPKEPSVFVFVLDAEGKYQFTRFQNSDSLQDASRRIISPTFPELAIAVEQILQA
;
A
#
# COMPACT_ATOMS: atom_id res chain seq x y z
N ASP A 1 -6.82 11.03 9.55
CA ASP A 1 -6.04 9.78 9.48
C ASP A 1 -5.88 9.38 8.01
N ASP A 2 -4.75 8.80 7.64
CA ASP A 2 -4.44 8.42 6.25
C ASP A 2 -5.37 7.30 5.77
N TYR A 3 -5.78 6.40 6.68
CA TYR A 3 -6.67 5.28 6.38
C TYR A 3 -8.16 5.63 6.25
N ILE A 4 -8.55 6.87 6.55
CA ILE A 4 -9.96 7.30 6.59
C ILE A 4 -10.10 8.65 5.88
N ASP A 5 -9.67 9.74 6.53
CA ASP A 5 -9.97 11.09 6.05
C ASP A 5 -9.25 11.40 4.72
N LYS A 6 -7.95 11.11 4.63
CA LYS A 6 -7.19 11.37 3.40
C LYS A 6 -7.56 10.41 2.29
N LEU A 7 -7.84 9.15 2.62
CA LEU A 7 -8.26 8.15 1.66
C LEU A 7 -9.59 8.56 0.99
N ASP A 8 -10.58 8.98 1.78
CA ASP A 8 -11.88 9.47 1.27
C ASP A 8 -11.72 10.79 0.50
N GLU A 9 -10.89 11.72 0.98
CA GLU A 9 -10.62 12.98 0.27
C GLU A 9 -9.97 12.75 -1.10
N TYR A 10 -8.91 11.95 -1.17
CA TYR A 10 -8.18 11.68 -2.41
C TYR A 10 -9.00 10.86 -3.41
N GLU A 11 -9.88 9.98 -2.93
CA GLU A 11 -10.85 9.27 -3.77
C GLU A 11 -11.77 10.26 -4.47
N ARG A 12 -12.38 11.18 -3.69
CA ARG A 12 -13.31 12.20 -4.21
C ARG A 12 -12.63 13.18 -5.16
N LEU A 13 -11.35 13.48 -4.94
CA LEU A 13 -10.56 14.35 -5.81
C LEU A 13 -10.10 13.64 -7.09
N GLY A 14 -10.32 12.33 -7.22
CA GLY A 14 -9.94 11.59 -8.41
C GLY A 14 -8.43 11.32 -8.51
N ILE A 15 -7.71 11.28 -7.39
CA ILE A 15 -6.28 10.95 -7.39
C ILE A 15 -6.12 9.50 -7.81
N ARG A 16 -5.56 9.26 -8.99
CA ARG A 16 -5.54 7.93 -9.63
C ARG A 16 -4.90 6.84 -8.78
N GLU A 17 -3.83 7.18 -8.05
CA GLU A 17 -3.05 6.24 -7.27
C GLU A 17 -2.58 6.90 -5.97
N TYR A 18 -2.78 6.23 -4.84
CA TYR A 18 -2.40 6.71 -3.52
C TYR A 18 -1.76 5.59 -2.71
N TRP A 19 -0.62 5.88 -2.07
CA TRP A 19 0.14 4.89 -1.31
C TRP A 19 0.13 5.24 0.18
N ILE A 20 -0.17 4.25 1.02
CA ILE A 20 0.02 4.34 2.48
C ILE A 20 1.15 3.39 2.86
N VAL A 21 2.21 3.93 3.46
CA VAL A 21 3.35 3.16 3.97
C VAL A 21 3.29 3.17 5.50
N ASP A 22 2.96 2.02 6.09
CA ASP A 22 2.92 1.84 7.55
C ASP A 22 3.94 0.78 7.98
N TYR A 23 5.19 1.19 8.01
CA TYR A 23 6.33 0.34 8.33
C TYR A 23 6.47 0.04 9.84
N LEU A 24 5.87 0.87 10.71
CA LEU A 24 5.83 0.64 12.17
C LEU A 24 4.57 -0.12 12.61
N ALA A 25 3.68 -0.44 11.68
CA ALA A 25 2.42 -1.13 11.91
C ALA A 25 1.52 -0.43 12.96
N HIS A 26 1.41 0.89 12.89
CA HIS A 26 0.63 1.70 13.84
C HIS A 26 -0.88 1.69 13.57
N GLY A 27 -1.27 1.57 12.30
CA GLY A 27 -2.65 1.57 11.82
C GLY A 27 -3.54 0.48 12.41
N SER A 28 -4.82 0.49 12.06
CA SER A 28 -5.79 -0.45 12.63
C SER A 28 -5.46 -1.91 12.26
N ARG A 29 -5.78 -2.85 13.17
CA ARG A 29 -5.72 -4.30 12.90
C ARG A 29 -6.59 -4.72 11.72
N ASN A 30 -7.65 -3.96 11.42
CA ASN A 30 -8.49 -4.21 10.26
C ASN A 30 -7.69 -4.15 8.95
N TYR A 31 -6.67 -3.29 8.89
CA TYR A 31 -5.78 -3.15 7.74
C TYR A 31 -4.53 -4.02 7.89
N LEU A 32 -3.96 -4.06 9.10
CA LEU A 32 -2.63 -4.62 9.35
C LEU A 32 -2.63 -6.08 9.83
N GLY A 33 -3.80 -6.67 10.06
CA GLY A 33 -3.91 -8.04 10.57
C GLY A 33 -3.69 -8.16 12.08
N ASN A 34 -3.59 -9.41 12.55
CA ASN A 34 -3.30 -9.75 13.94
C ASN A 34 -2.39 -11.01 14.00
N PRO A 35 -1.09 -10.88 14.33
CA PRO A 35 -0.41 -9.66 14.77
C PRO A 35 -0.41 -8.56 13.69
N LYS A 36 -0.24 -7.29 14.11
CA LYS A 36 -0.09 -6.19 13.14
C LYS A 36 1.25 -6.34 12.45
N GLU A 37 1.25 -6.24 11.12
CA GLU A 37 2.45 -6.41 10.31
C GLU A 37 2.73 -5.15 9.47
N PRO A 38 4.01 -4.71 9.40
CA PRO A 38 4.45 -3.64 8.51
C PRO A 38 3.94 -3.84 7.09
N SER A 39 3.35 -2.80 6.49
CA SER A 39 2.63 -2.93 5.23
C SER A 39 2.73 -1.68 4.36
N VAL A 40 2.80 -1.90 3.05
CA VAL A 40 2.56 -0.88 2.03
C VAL A 40 1.23 -1.18 1.36
N PHE A 41 0.36 -0.18 1.25
CA PHE A 41 -0.91 -0.26 0.55
C PHE A 41 -0.84 0.61 -0.70
N VAL A 42 -1.16 0.05 -1.86
CA VAL A 42 -1.32 0.79 -3.10
C VAL A 42 -2.79 0.82 -3.45
N PHE A 43 -3.40 2.00 -3.33
CA PHE A 43 -4.78 2.28 -3.73
C PHE A 43 -4.80 2.81 -5.17
N VAL A 44 -5.70 2.30 -5.99
CA VAL A 44 -5.89 2.69 -7.40
C VAL A 44 -7.37 2.89 -7.66
N LEU A 45 -7.75 4.00 -8.30
CA LEU A 45 -9.15 4.21 -8.69
C LEU A 45 -9.55 3.25 -9.80
N ASP A 46 -10.68 2.58 -9.60
CA ASP A 46 -11.38 1.84 -10.65
C ASP A 46 -12.17 2.77 -11.59
N ALA A 47 -12.89 2.18 -12.54
CA ALA A 47 -13.68 2.92 -13.53
C ALA A 47 -14.85 3.67 -12.90
N GLU A 48 -15.30 3.24 -11.71
CA GLU A 48 -16.37 3.83 -10.93
C GLU A 48 -15.88 4.94 -9.99
N GLY A 49 -14.57 5.23 -9.99
CA GLY A 49 -13.96 6.24 -9.14
C GLY A 49 -13.86 5.80 -7.67
N LYS A 50 -13.74 4.50 -7.43
CA LYS A 50 -13.54 3.91 -6.10
C LYS A 50 -12.16 3.31 -5.97
N TYR A 51 -11.55 3.50 -4.80
CA TYR A 51 -10.25 2.92 -4.54
C TYR A 51 -10.34 1.42 -4.30
N GLN A 52 -9.62 0.68 -5.14
CA GLN A 52 -9.22 -0.70 -4.89
C GLN A 52 -7.79 -0.71 -4.37
N PHE A 53 -7.43 -1.64 -3.49
CA PHE A 53 -6.07 -1.67 -2.96
C PHE A 53 -5.40 -3.04 -3.05
N THR A 54 -4.08 -3.00 -3.20
CA THR A 54 -3.20 -4.14 -2.98
C THR A 54 -2.33 -3.89 -1.75
N ARG A 55 -2.29 -4.86 -0.84
CA ARG A 55 -1.41 -4.84 0.32
C ARG A 55 -0.12 -5.62 0.02
N PHE A 56 1.01 -5.01 0.31
CA PHE A 56 2.35 -5.58 0.20
C PHE A 56 3.00 -5.60 1.57
N GLN A 57 3.69 -6.70 1.88
CA GLN A 57 4.34 -6.95 3.17
C GLN A 57 5.67 -7.66 2.93
N ASN A 58 6.55 -7.65 3.92
CA ASN A 58 7.72 -8.53 3.89
C ASN A 58 7.24 -9.98 4.00
N SER A 59 7.66 -10.82 3.06
CA SER A 59 7.49 -12.27 3.15
C SER A 59 8.67 -12.82 3.95
N ASP A 60 8.42 -13.58 5.02
CA ASP A 60 9.46 -14.26 5.79
C ASP A 60 10.25 -15.30 4.96
N SER A 61 9.79 -15.62 3.74
CA SER A 61 10.54 -16.49 2.85
C SER A 61 11.58 -15.67 2.08
N LEU A 62 12.86 -15.91 2.37
CA LEU A 62 14.03 -15.40 1.64
C LEU A 62 13.99 -15.62 0.11
N GLN A 63 13.03 -16.40 -0.41
CA GLN A 63 12.80 -16.61 -1.84
C GLN A 63 11.81 -15.61 -2.47
N ASP A 64 11.08 -14.84 -1.67
CA ASP A 64 10.06 -13.85 -2.09
C ASP A 64 10.49 -12.40 -1.76
N ALA A 65 11.76 -12.21 -1.36
CA ALA A 65 12.39 -10.91 -1.09
C ALA A 65 12.43 -9.95 -2.31
N SER A 66 11.85 -10.37 -3.43
CA SER A 66 11.71 -9.60 -4.66
C SER A 66 10.27 -9.21 -4.96
N ARG A 67 9.35 -9.21 -3.97
CA ARG A 67 7.98 -8.75 -4.21
C ARG A 67 7.97 -7.26 -4.54
N ARG A 68 7.99 -6.98 -5.84
CA ARG A 68 7.94 -5.64 -6.41
C ARG A 68 6.55 -5.07 -6.20
N ILE A 69 6.52 -3.80 -5.83
CA ILE A 69 5.26 -3.06 -5.81
C ILE A 69 4.91 -2.71 -7.25
N ILE A 70 3.65 -2.94 -7.60
CA ILE A 70 3.14 -2.63 -8.93
C ILE A 70 2.45 -1.28 -8.89
N SER A 71 2.99 -0.31 -9.61
CA SER A 71 2.39 1.01 -9.82
C SER A 71 1.80 1.08 -11.23
N PRO A 72 0.46 1.13 -11.38
CA PRO A 72 -0.14 1.42 -12.68
C PRO A 72 0.21 2.81 -13.23
N THR A 73 0.49 3.79 -12.36
CA THR A 73 0.84 5.16 -12.74
C THR A 73 2.29 5.27 -13.18
N PHE A 74 3.19 4.50 -12.56
CA PHE A 74 4.61 4.45 -12.91
C PHE A 74 5.04 3.00 -13.22
N PRO A 75 4.71 2.45 -14.41
CA PRO A 75 4.99 1.04 -14.73
C PRO A 75 6.47 0.65 -14.71
N GLU A 76 7.36 1.63 -14.88
CA GLU A 76 8.82 1.43 -14.85
C GLU A 76 9.40 1.50 -13.43
N LEU A 77 8.58 1.82 -12.41
CA LEU A 77 9.01 1.89 -11.03
C LEU A 77 9.36 0.49 -10.52
N ALA A 78 10.65 0.21 -10.40
CA ALA A 78 11.16 -1.07 -9.92
C ALA A 78 11.61 -0.98 -8.46
N ILE A 79 10.66 -0.90 -7.53
CA ILE A 79 10.91 -0.87 -6.07
C ILE A 79 10.44 -2.15 -5.40
N ALA A 80 11.29 -2.73 -4.55
CA ALA A 80 10.94 -3.88 -3.71
C ALA A 80 10.27 -3.41 -2.41
N VAL A 81 9.30 -4.16 -1.91
CA VAL A 81 8.59 -3.82 -0.66
C VAL A 81 9.55 -3.67 0.52
N GLU A 82 10.58 -4.51 0.60
CA GLU A 82 11.58 -4.48 1.66
C GLU A 82 12.33 -3.15 1.71
N GLN A 83 12.65 -2.55 0.56
CA GLN A 83 13.35 -1.28 0.48
C GLN A 83 12.51 -0.13 1.08
N ILE A 84 11.18 -0.24 1.03
CA ILE A 84 10.27 0.74 1.63
C ILE A 84 10.11 0.48 3.13
N LEU A 85 9.97 -0.79 3.53
CA LEU A 85 9.70 -1.15 4.92
C LEU A 85 10.93 -1.11 5.84
N GLN A 86 12.15 -1.04 5.27
CA GLN A 86 13.41 -0.92 6.01
C GLN A 86 13.94 0.53 6.11
N ALA A 87 13.22 1.51 5.56
CA ALA A 87 13.65 2.92 5.48
C ALA A 87 13.54 3.68 6.82
#